data_AF-A0A5P9RTQ9-F1
#
_entry.id   AF-A0A5P9RTQ9-F1
#
_cell.length_a   1.000
_cell.length_b   1.000
_cell.length_c   1.000
_cell.angle_alpha   90.00
_cell.angle_beta   90.00
_cell.angle_gamma   90.00
#
_symmetry.space_group_name_H-M   'P 1'
#
loop_
_entity.id
_entity.type
_entity.pdbx_description
1 polymer ?
#
loop_
_entity_poly.entity_id
_entity_poly.type
_entity_poly.pdbx_seq_one_letter_code
_entity_poly.pdbx_strand_id
1 'polypeptide(L)'
;MDWFVTPEYYLAITQPKQTALANQELIMTYQEVYDAEAYNFLRPLKGCKRSQDTCKHTSSGKVTYYDWCKQNLAAVSINKRLKKNFNHRIGCWLPVQHISGWSLFWSSFVAGSLIMFGNSLPYVDMCSLVPTQIFRLKYWGNWMKNRPFVLIGAGEIKDQIYRKSYGTTETWAAQIIKESGSRSQCMPYKSGKMLSNQELLLRSWIKQQQNRRFQHALWIKIGDLGVINDEGLWIQSRLDLIYKRSGKSVGVWQIEEAIKKANGESIQVVVVAKHEEHKGVKWIAFVDSTKWPPKMPEQKYWQPDVVIPMPNSKGIKPVRKDLEKYFHELFR
;
A
#
# COMPACT_ATOMS: atom_id res chain seq x y z
N MET A 1 -5.03 21.33 -3.90
CA MET A 1 -3.69 21.04 -4.43
C MET A 1 -3.91 20.03 -5.53
N ASP A 2 -3.69 20.47 -6.76
CA ASP A 2 -4.23 19.83 -7.95
C ASP A 2 -3.34 18.69 -8.41
N TRP A 3 -3.97 17.73 -9.11
CA TRP A 3 -3.29 16.59 -9.70
C TRP A 3 -2.70 16.99 -11.04
N PHE A 4 -1.50 16.50 -11.35
CA PHE A 4 -0.83 16.79 -12.62
C PHE A 4 -0.46 15.50 -13.34
N VAL A 5 -0.73 15.46 -14.65
CA VAL A 5 -0.12 14.52 -15.59
C VAL A 5 1.05 15.26 -16.22
N THR A 6 2.26 14.69 -16.14
CA THR A 6 3.47 15.38 -16.63
C THR A 6 4.08 14.63 -17.80
N PRO A 7 4.55 15.31 -18.87
CA PRO A 7 5.37 14.71 -19.91
C PRO A 7 6.66 14.14 -19.31
N GLU A 8 7.19 13.12 -19.96
CA GLU A 8 8.41 12.44 -19.56
C GLU A 8 9.64 13.28 -19.91
N TYR A 9 10.27 13.92 -18.92
CA TYR A 9 11.61 14.49 -19.08
C TYR A 9 12.56 13.68 -18.21
N TYR A 10 13.39 12.83 -18.84
CA TYR A 10 14.35 11.97 -18.16
C TYR A 10 15.76 12.56 -18.23
N LEU A 11 16.42 12.70 -17.08
CA LEU A 11 17.85 12.42 -17.00
C LEU A 11 17.97 11.09 -16.24
N ALA A 12 18.17 10.00 -16.99
CA ALA A 12 18.33 8.68 -16.42
C ALA A 12 19.76 8.53 -15.89
N ILE A 13 19.94 8.53 -14.57
CA ILE A 13 21.15 7.97 -13.96
C ILE A 13 20.83 6.51 -13.65
N THR A 14 21.37 5.62 -14.48
CA THR A 14 21.25 4.18 -14.33
C THR A 14 22.19 3.68 -13.23
N GLN A 15 21.63 3.21 -12.12
CA GLN A 15 22.21 2.10 -11.35
C GLN A 15 21.17 0.98 -11.24
N PRO A 16 21.59 -0.29 -11.18
CA PRO A 16 20.68 -1.42 -11.24
C PRO A 16 19.78 -1.45 -10.00
N LYS A 17 18.49 -1.11 -10.22
CA LYS A 17 17.32 -1.36 -9.35
C LYS A 17 16.71 -0.22 -8.52
N GLN A 18 17.09 1.05 -8.67
CA GLN A 18 16.24 2.19 -8.24
C GLN A 18 16.48 3.42 -9.13
N THR A 19 15.48 3.85 -9.90
CA THR A 19 15.53 5.14 -10.61
C THR A 19 14.89 6.21 -9.73
N ALA A 20 15.71 6.95 -8.97
CA ALA A 20 15.28 8.22 -8.39
C ALA A 20 15.34 9.28 -9.50
N LEU A 21 14.23 9.97 -9.76
CA LEU A 21 14.23 11.12 -10.68
C LEU A 21 14.54 12.37 -9.86
N ALA A 22 15.78 12.84 -9.94
CA ALA A 22 16.22 14.10 -9.34
C ALA A 22 16.05 15.24 -10.37
N ASN A 23 15.47 16.36 -9.92
CA ASN A 23 15.84 17.66 -10.48
C ASN A 23 17.09 18.12 -9.71
N GLN A 24 18.03 18.73 -10.43
CA GLN A 24 19.34 19.17 -9.97
C GLN A 24 19.32 19.79 -8.56
N GLU A 25 19.95 19.11 -7.60
CA GLU A 25 20.81 19.61 -6.51
C GLU A 25 20.90 18.53 -5.40
N LEU A 26 22.12 18.04 -5.18
CA LEU A 26 22.56 16.98 -4.25
C LEU A 26 21.85 15.62 -4.33
N ILE A 27 22.39 14.77 -5.21
CA ILE A 27 22.25 13.32 -5.14
C ILE A 27 23.23 12.83 -4.07
N MET A 28 22.78 12.67 -2.82
CA MET A 28 23.49 11.83 -1.85
C MET A 28 23.08 10.38 -2.08
N THR A 29 24.07 9.49 -2.19
CA THR A 29 23.83 8.06 -2.29
C THR A 29 23.29 7.51 -0.97
N TYR A 30 22.52 6.42 -1.03
CA TYR A 30 21.95 5.73 0.14
C TYR A 30 23.00 5.36 1.19
N GLN A 31 24.23 5.08 0.75
CA GLN A 31 25.36 4.72 1.59
C GLN A 31 25.91 5.95 2.35
N GLU A 32 25.96 7.13 1.72
CA GLU A 32 26.46 8.35 2.34
C GLU A 32 25.56 8.88 3.47
N VAL A 33 24.23 8.73 3.35
CA VAL A 33 23.29 9.05 4.44
C VAL A 33 23.39 8.04 5.59
N TYR A 34 23.56 6.75 5.26
CA TYR A 34 23.73 5.70 6.25
C TYR A 34 25.04 5.88 7.04
N ASP A 35 26.14 6.19 6.36
CA ASP A 35 27.45 6.33 6.99
C ASP A 35 27.60 7.66 7.76
N ALA A 36 26.92 8.73 7.35
CA ALA A 36 26.99 10.03 8.03
C ALA A 36 26.06 10.14 9.27
N GLU A 37 24.84 9.59 9.23
CA GLU A 37 23.83 9.80 10.28
C GLU A 37 23.63 8.57 11.19
N ALA A 38 23.73 7.35 10.67
CA ALA A 38 23.49 6.14 11.49
C ALA A 38 24.65 5.85 12.46
N TYR A 39 25.89 6.22 12.11
CA TYR A 39 27.07 5.98 12.95
C TYR A 39 27.02 6.77 14.27
N ASN A 40 26.49 7.99 14.25
CA ASN A 40 26.38 8.84 15.44
C ASN A 40 25.12 8.53 16.28
N PHE A 41 24.02 8.11 15.65
CA PHE A 41 22.75 7.87 16.32
C PHE A 41 22.66 6.50 17.03
N LEU A 42 23.38 5.48 16.53
CA LEU A 42 23.35 4.12 17.09
C LEU A 42 24.37 3.89 18.23
N ARG A 43 25.15 4.91 18.61
CA ARG A 43 26.14 4.84 19.70
C ARG A 43 25.56 4.37 21.06
N PRO A 44 24.31 4.72 21.46
CA PRO A 44 23.71 4.24 22.70
C PRO A 44 23.15 2.80 22.63
N LEU A 45 23.10 2.19 21.45
CA LEU A 45 22.54 0.84 21.23
C LEU A 45 23.63 -0.25 21.09
N LYS A 46 24.90 0.09 21.35
CA LYS A 46 26.01 -0.87 21.52
C LYS A 46 25.77 -1.73 22.77
N GLY A 47 24.90 -2.73 22.63
CA GLY A 47 24.52 -3.64 23.72
C GLY A 47 23.24 -4.43 23.42
N CYS A 48 22.40 -3.94 22.51
CA CYS A 48 21.27 -4.73 22.02
C CYS A 48 21.80 -5.79 21.05
N LYS A 49 21.97 -7.03 21.54
CA LYS A 49 22.13 -8.20 20.66
C LYS A 49 20.99 -8.16 19.64
N ARG A 50 21.34 -8.15 18.34
CA ARG A 50 20.39 -8.43 17.26
C ARG A 50 19.72 -9.76 17.60
N SER A 51 18.46 -9.73 18.01
CA SER A 51 17.56 -10.87 17.82
C SER A 51 17.54 -11.12 16.32
N GLN A 52 18.19 -12.18 15.87
CA GLN A 52 18.26 -12.54 14.44
C GLN A 52 16.88 -12.92 13.86
N ASP A 53 15.82 -12.96 14.68
CA ASP A 53 14.57 -13.65 14.31
C ASP A 53 13.31 -12.77 14.15
N THR A 54 13.37 -11.43 14.24
CA THR A 54 12.11 -10.65 14.31
C THR A 54 11.98 -9.41 13.40
N CYS A 55 12.89 -9.19 12.44
CA CYS A 55 12.69 -8.14 11.42
C CYS A 55 11.80 -8.66 10.27
N LYS A 56 10.47 -8.62 10.44
CA LYS A 56 9.54 -8.95 9.34
C LYS A 56 9.53 -7.83 8.29
N HIS A 57 10.09 -8.20 7.15
CA HIS A 57 10.22 -7.49 5.88
C HIS A 57 8.96 -6.76 5.38
N THR A 58 9.15 -5.67 4.62
CA THR A 58 8.16 -5.24 3.60
C THR A 58 7.88 -6.39 2.63
N SER A 59 6.83 -6.32 1.80
CA SER A 59 6.59 -7.35 0.77
C SER A 59 7.80 -7.59 -0.16
N SER A 60 8.75 -6.64 -0.20
CA SER A 60 9.99 -6.69 -0.98
C SER A 60 11.24 -7.05 -0.17
N GLY A 61 11.16 -7.33 1.14
CA GLY A 61 12.36 -7.61 1.94
C GLY A 61 13.01 -6.39 2.60
N LYS A 62 12.65 -5.18 2.17
CA LYS A 62 13.38 -3.93 2.45
C LYS A 62 12.96 -3.29 3.78
N VAL A 63 13.90 -2.55 4.38
CA VAL A 63 13.67 -1.69 5.56
C VAL A 63 13.57 -0.24 5.08
N THR A 64 12.58 0.50 5.58
CA THR A 64 12.46 1.94 5.30
C THR A 64 12.75 2.74 6.57
N TYR A 65 13.65 3.71 6.45
CA TYR A 65 14.05 4.60 7.54
C TYR A 65 13.27 5.92 7.50
N TYR A 66 12.96 6.47 8.68
CA TYR A 66 12.36 7.79 8.82
C TYR A 66 13.05 8.55 9.93
N ASP A 67 13.62 9.70 9.60
CA ASP A 67 14.10 10.65 10.61
C ASP A 67 12.93 11.31 11.35
N TRP A 68 13.21 11.83 12.53
CA TRP A 68 12.23 12.48 13.41
C TRP A 68 11.41 13.59 12.72
N CYS A 69 12.04 14.37 11.85
CA CYS A 69 11.38 15.47 11.15
C CYS A 69 10.37 14.97 10.13
N LYS A 70 10.71 13.93 9.37
CA LYS A 70 9.80 13.24 8.44
C LYS A 70 8.62 12.63 9.19
N GLN A 71 8.88 11.91 10.29
CA GLN A 71 7.82 11.28 11.09
C GLN A 71 6.82 12.32 11.62
N ASN A 72 7.32 13.42 12.18
CA ASN A 72 6.48 14.49 12.71
C ASN A 72 5.69 15.24 11.65
N LEU A 73 6.33 15.59 10.53
CA LEU A 73 5.61 16.27 9.46
C LEU A 73 4.52 15.40 8.85
N ALA A 74 4.77 14.09 8.71
CA ALA A 74 3.76 13.15 8.25
C ALA A 74 2.63 12.95 9.27
N ALA A 75 2.93 12.95 10.58
CA ALA A 75 1.89 12.97 11.62
C ALA A 75 1.04 14.25 11.58
N VAL A 76 1.67 15.41 11.47
CA VAL A 76 0.97 16.72 11.35
C VAL A 76 0.09 16.75 10.10
N SER A 77 0.58 16.19 8.99
CA SER A 77 -0.19 16.03 7.75
C SER A 77 -1.49 15.26 7.97
N ILE A 78 -1.40 14.08 8.60
CA ILE A 78 -2.56 13.24 8.94
C ILE A 78 -3.49 14.01 9.89
N ASN A 79 -2.96 14.60 10.97
CA ASN A 79 -3.76 15.30 11.97
C ASN A 79 -4.52 16.48 11.38
N LYS A 80 -3.87 17.25 10.49
CA LYS A 80 -4.48 18.40 9.81
C LYS A 80 -5.61 17.96 8.88
N ARG A 81 -5.43 16.86 8.13
CA ARG A 81 -6.51 16.35 7.27
C ARG A 81 -7.67 15.79 8.07
N LEU A 82 -7.38 14.97 9.07
CA LEU A 82 -8.40 14.28 9.86
C LEU A 82 -8.98 15.16 10.98
N LYS A 83 -8.48 16.39 11.14
CA LYS A 83 -8.83 17.32 12.23
C LYS A 83 -8.67 16.67 13.62
N LYS A 84 -7.69 15.78 13.76
CA LYS A 84 -7.41 15.09 15.02
C LYS A 84 -6.79 16.04 16.05
N ASN A 85 -7.22 15.93 17.30
CA ASN A 85 -6.77 16.75 18.44
C ASN A 85 -6.88 15.97 19.77
N PHE A 86 -6.53 16.62 20.89
CA PHE A 86 -6.47 16.01 22.22
C PHE A 86 -7.80 15.50 22.79
N ASN A 87 -8.94 15.99 22.29
CA ASN A 87 -10.27 15.53 22.72
C ASN A 87 -10.68 14.19 22.10
N HIS A 88 -9.95 13.70 21.09
CA HIS A 88 -10.32 12.50 20.37
C HIS A 88 -9.71 11.24 20.98
N ARG A 89 -10.49 10.16 20.95
CA ARG A 89 -10.13 8.79 21.31
C ARG A 89 -9.90 7.97 20.06
N ILE A 90 -8.71 7.39 19.92
CA ILE A 90 -8.23 6.77 18.68
C ILE A 90 -8.01 5.28 18.88
N GLY A 91 -8.73 4.45 18.13
CA GLY A 91 -8.59 3.00 18.17
C GLY A 91 -7.41 2.49 17.34
N CYS A 92 -6.42 1.89 17.99
CA CYS A 92 -5.23 1.34 17.33
C CYS A 92 -5.32 -0.19 17.17
N TRP A 93 -6.01 -0.65 16.11
CA TRP A 93 -6.21 -2.08 15.80
C TRP A 93 -5.36 -2.62 14.65
N LEU A 94 -4.49 -1.79 14.09
CA LEU A 94 -3.47 -2.24 13.15
C LEU A 94 -2.17 -2.46 13.93
N PRO A 95 -1.38 -3.50 13.59
CA PRO A 95 -0.14 -3.78 14.30
C PRO A 95 0.80 -2.58 14.29
N VAL A 96 1.33 -2.17 15.44
CA VAL A 96 2.31 -1.07 15.56
C VAL A 96 3.63 -1.39 14.86
N GLN A 97 3.91 -2.68 14.62
CA GLN A 97 5.04 -3.13 13.81
C GLN A 97 4.86 -2.82 12.31
N HIS A 98 3.63 -2.56 11.87
CA HIS A 98 3.33 -2.15 10.51
C HIS A 98 3.11 -0.63 10.45
N ILE A 99 3.52 0.01 9.34
CA ILE A 99 3.45 1.47 9.18
C ILE A 99 2.05 2.05 9.40
N SER A 100 1.01 1.28 9.12
CA SER A 100 -0.38 1.70 9.32
C SER A 100 -0.77 1.81 10.80
N GLY A 101 -0.26 0.93 11.67
CA GLY A 101 -0.44 1.04 13.11
C GLY A 101 0.49 2.10 13.71
N TRP A 102 1.76 2.10 13.29
CA TRP A 102 2.75 3.07 13.76
C TRP A 102 2.37 4.52 13.45
N SER A 103 1.95 4.82 12.22
CA SER A 103 1.51 6.16 11.85
C SER A 103 0.27 6.62 12.63
N LEU A 104 -0.65 5.69 12.95
CA LEU A 104 -1.82 6.00 13.76
C LEU A 104 -1.43 6.31 15.21
N PHE A 105 -0.58 5.47 15.79
CA PHE A 105 0.00 5.71 17.12
C PHE A 105 0.72 7.06 17.18
N TRP A 106 1.69 7.27 16.29
CA TRP A 106 2.54 8.47 16.27
C TRP A 106 1.74 9.76 16.03
N SER A 107 0.84 9.74 15.06
CA SER A 107 0.00 10.91 14.79
C SER A 107 -0.94 11.24 15.96
N SER A 108 -1.40 10.24 16.72
CA SER A 108 -2.24 10.45 17.90
C SER A 108 -1.45 11.02 19.06
N PHE A 109 -0.23 10.51 19.27
CA PHE A 109 0.73 11.07 20.22
C PHE A 109 1.02 12.54 19.93
N VAL A 110 1.34 12.88 18.68
CA VAL A 110 1.59 14.28 18.25
C VAL A 110 0.36 15.18 18.41
N ALA A 111 -0.86 14.63 18.27
CA ALA A 111 -2.10 15.38 18.48
C ALA A 111 -2.49 15.53 19.97
N GLY A 112 -1.82 14.81 20.88
CA GLY A 112 -2.23 14.69 22.28
C GLY A 112 -3.52 13.88 22.48
N SER A 113 -3.93 13.08 21.50
CA SER A 113 -5.16 12.28 21.54
C SER A 113 -5.03 11.06 22.47
N LEU A 114 -6.14 10.58 23.04
CA LEU A 114 -6.17 9.33 23.79
C LEU A 114 -6.07 8.13 22.84
N ILE A 115 -5.07 7.27 23.02
CA ILE A 115 -4.88 6.05 22.22
C ILE A 115 -5.51 4.86 22.94
N MET A 116 -6.40 4.14 22.26
CA MET A 116 -7.10 2.98 22.81
C MET A 116 -6.67 1.69 22.10
N PHE A 117 -6.43 0.65 22.88
CA PHE A 117 -6.15 -0.71 22.42
C PHE A 117 -7.28 -1.67 22.86
N GLY A 118 -7.26 -2.91 22.37
CA GLY A 118 -8.20 -3.97 22.80
C GLY A 118 -9.64 -3.78 22.31
N ASN A 119 -10.63 -4.34 23.00
CA ASN A 119 -12.04 -4.38 22.55
C ASN A 119 -12.82 -3.08 22.78
N SER A 120 -12.18 -1.93 22.57
CA SER A 120 -12.73 -0.60 22.88
C SER A 120 -13.45 0.06 21.69
N LEU A 121 -13.81 -0.71 20.66
CA LEU A 121 -14.42 -0.24 19.40
C LEU A 121 -15.62 0.71 19.59
N PRO A 122 -16.55 0.46 20.52
CA PRO A 122 -17.68 1.36 20.74
C PRO A 122 -17.28 2.73 21.30
N TYR A 123 -16.08 2.90 21.86
CA TYR A 123 -15.69 4.09 22.63
C TYR A 123 -14.68 4.99 21.91
N VAL A 124 -14.40 4.73 20.63
CA VAL A 124 -13.46 5.54 19.86
C VAL A 124 -14.19 6.52 18.96
N ASP A 125 -13.55 7.66 18.72
CA ASP A 125 -14.03 8.68 17.79
C ASP A 125 -13.44 8.45 16.39
N MET A 126 -12.24 7.85 16.30
CA MET A 126 -11.58 7.53 15.02
C MET A 126 -10.80 6.21 15.07
N CYS A 127 -10.68 5.52 13.94
CA CYS A 127 -9.79 4.36 13.79
C CYS A 127 -9.37 4.12 12.34
N SER A 128 -8.32 3.31 12.17
CA SER A 128 -7.91 2.78 10.86
C SER A 128 -8.15 1.28 10.81
N LEU A 129 -8.75 0.80 9.72
CA LEU A 129 -9.10 -0.61 9.52
C LEU A 129 -8.72 -1.08 8.11
N VAL A 130 -8.60 -2.38 7.92
CA VAL A 130 -8.51 -3.01 6.60
C VAL A 130 -9.86 -3.63 6.19
N PRO A 131 -10.13 -3.86 4.89
CA PRO A 131 -11.44 -4.38 4.44
C PRO A 131 -11.90 -5.65 5.14
N THR A 132 -10.99 -6.58 5.46
CA THR A 132 -11.35 -7.82 6.17
C THR A 132 -11.74 -7.60 7.63
N GLN A 133 -11.18 -6.58 8.30
CA GLN A 133 -11.64 -6.20 9.64
C GLN A 133 -13.06 -5.64 9.58
N ILE A 134 -13.37 -4.80 8.58
CA ILE A 134 -14.73 -4.27 8.37
C ILE A 134 -15.71 -5.41 8.13
N PHE A 135 -15.36 -6.36 7.26
CA PHE A 135 -16.18 -7.52 6.99
C PHE A 135 -16.54 -8.27 8.28
N ARG A 136 -15.54 -8.57 9.13
CA ARG A 136 -15.77 -9.23 10.44
C ARG A 136 -16.66 -8.40 11.36
N LEU A 137 -16.44 -7.08 11.43
CA LEU A 137 -17.22 -6.19 12.28
C LEU A 137 -18.69 -6.10 11.86
N LYS A 138 -19.02 -6.25 10.56
CA LYS A 138 -20.42 -6.34 10.11
C LYS A 138 -21.18 -7.50 10.77
N TYR A 139 -20.51 -8.60 11.14
CA TYR A 139 -21.13 -9.74 11.82
C TYR A 139 -21.21 -9.60 13.35
N TRP A 140 -20.37 -8.77 13.97
CA TRP A 140 -20.31 -8.64 15.44
C TRP A 140 -21.36 -7.68 16.02
N GLY A 141 -22.07 -6.91 15.19
CA GLY A 141 -23.14 -6.00 15.63
C GLY A 141 -22.64 -4.80 16.47
N ASN A 142 -23.45 -3.75 16.57
CA ASN A 142 -23.29 -2.57 17.45
C ASN A 142 -22.00 -1.72 17.41
N TRP A 143 -20.97 -2.07 16.64
CA TRP A 143 -19.72 -1.26 16.57
C TRP A 143 -19.92 0.12 15.91
N MET A 144 -20.96 0.28 15.09
CA MET A 144 -21.32 1.56 14.43
C MET A 144 -22.21 2.46 15.30
N LYS A 145 -22.55 2.08 16.54
CA LYS A 145 -23.50 2.85 17.38
C LYS A 145 -23.05 4.30 17.57
N ASN A 146 -21.74 4.52 17.72
CA ASN A 146 -21.14 5.85 17.86
C ASN A 146 -20.52 6.39 16.56
N ARG A 147 -20.75 5.70 15.42
CA ARG A 147 -20.29 6.05 14.06
C ARG A 147 -18.86 6.62 14.05
N PRO A 148 -17.85 5.87 14.51
CA PRO A 148 -16.48 6.35 14.52
C PRO A 148 -16.06 6.76 13.11
N PHE A 149 -15.16 7.75 13.01
CA PHE A 149 -14.47 8.04 11.78
C PHE A 149 -13.58 6.85 11.41
N VAL A 150 -13.91 6.13 10.34
CA VAL A 150 -13.13 4.98 9.89
C VAL A 150 -12.35 5.32 8.63
N LEU A 151 -11.02 5.17 8.71
CA LEU A 151 -10.13 5.23 7.56
C LEU A 151 -9.76 3.81 7.11
N ILE A 152 -10.10 3.46 5.88
CA ILE A 152 -9.80 2.14 5.32
C ILE A 152 -8.53 2.22 4.46
N GLY A 153 -7.59 1.30 4.67
CA GLY A 153 -6.37 1.21 3.86
C GLY A 153 -6.09 -0.21 3.34
N ALA A 154 -5.08 -0.32 2.48
CA ALA A 154 -4.49 -1.59 2.01
C ALA A 154 -5.40 -2.56 1.24
N GLY A 155 -6.55 -2.10 0.73
CA GLY A 155 -7.42 -2.89 -0.13
C GLY A 155 -8.68 -2.14 -0.56
N GLU A 156 -9.41 -2.71 -1.51
CA GLU A 156 -10.65 -2.14 -2.02
C GLU A 156 -11.85 -2.54 -1.15
N ILE A 157 -12.78 -1.59 -0.98
CA ILE A 157 -14.10 -1.83 -0.41
C ILE A 157 -15.13 -1.12 -1.29
N LYS A 158 -16.20 -1.81 -1.71
CA LYS A 158 -17.25 -1.21 -2.56
C LYS A 158 -18.10 -0.18 -1.81
N ASP A 159 -18.18 -0.32 -0.49
CA ASP A 159 -19.02 0.49 0.39
C ASP A 159 -18.53 1.96 0.46
N GLN A 160 -19.38 2.88 -0.01
CA GLN A 160 -19.05 4.29 -0.14
C GLN A 160 -19.13 5.05 1.19
N ILE A 161 -19.68 4.45 2.26
CA ILE A 161 -19.80 5.13 3.56
C ILE A 161 -18.43 5.34 4.24
N TYR A 162 -17.43 4.56 3.84
CA TYR A 162 -16.10 4.62 4.43
C TYR A 162 -15.14 5.49 3.62
N ARG A 163 -14.25 6.19 4.33
CA ARG A 163 -13.17 6.93 3.71
C ARG A 163 -12.04 5.99 3.36
N LYS A 164 -11.54 6.10 2.13
CA LYS A 164 -10.43 5.28 1.64
C LYS A 164 -9.14 6.05 1.76
N SER A 165 -8.09 5.38 2.19
CA SER A 165 -6.72 5.90 2.17
C SER A 165 -5.86 5.01 1.29
N TYR A 166 -5.02 5.67 0.51
CA TYR A 166 -3.94 5.03 -0.21
C TYR A 166 -2.61 5.56 0.34
N GLY A 167 -1.66 4.65 0.52
CA GLY A 167 -0.40 4.94 1.16
C GLY A 167 0.52 3.74 1.14
N THR A 168 1.81 3.99 1.25
CA THR A 168 2.83 2.94 1.26
C THR A 168 3.69 3.03 2.51
N THR A 169 4.56 2.05 2.69
CA THR A 169 5.60 2.15 3.71
C THR A 169 6.45 3.38 3.41
N GLU A 170 7.05 3.46 2.23
CA GLU A 170 7.97 4.51 1.77
C GLU A 170 7.48 5.96 1.95
N THR A 171 6.17 6.16 2.03
CA THR A 171 5.52 7.46 2.15
C THR A 171 4.92 7.75 3.52
N TRP A 172 5.23 6.93 4.54
CA TRP A 172 4.68 7.01 5.89
C TRP A 172 3.15 6.88 5.89
N ALA A 173 2.68 5.70 5.50
CA ALA A 173 1.26 5.35 5.42
C ALA A 173 0.47 6.32 4.53
N ALA A 174 -0.68 6.80 5.01
CA ALA A 174 -1.68 7.49 4.19
C ALA A 174 -1.10 8.71 3.43
N GLN A 175 -1.04 8.60 2.11
CA GLN A 175 -0.61 9.65 1.21
C GLN A 175 -1.80 10.42 0.63
N ILE A 176 -2.86 9.68 0.31
CA ILE A 176 -4.04 10.15 -0.40
C ILE A 176 -5.28 9.63 0.34
N ILE A 177 -6.32 10.46 0.39
CA ILE A 177 -7.61 10.12 0.98
C ILE A 177 -8.72 10.38 -0.04
N LYS A 178 -9.70 9.47 -0.12
CA LYS A 178 -10.96 9.65 -0.84
C LYS A 178 -12.09 9.64 0.17
N GLU A 179 -12.76 10.77 0.31
CA GLU A 179 -13.98 10.86 1.11
C GLU A 179 -15.20 10.40 0.30
N SER A 180 -16.27 10.01 1.00
CA SER A 180 -17.52 9.62 0.35
C SER A 180 -18.03 10.76 -0.55
N GLY A 181 -18.38 10.45 -1.80
CA GLY A 181 -18.84 11.43 -2.79
C GLY A 181 -17.81 12.50 -3.20
N SER A 182 -16.54 12.36 -2.80
CA SER A 182 -15.50 13.36 -3.08
C SER A 182 -14.38 12.79 -3.94
N ARG A 183 -13.70 13.67 -4.69
CA ARG A 183 -12.48 13.32 -5.42
C ARG A 183 -11.37 12.91 -4.45
N SER A 184 -10.51 11.96 -4.84
CA SER A 184 -9.30 11.64 -4.09
C SER A 184 -8.39 12.87 -3.97
N GLN A 185 -7.84 13.12 -2.78
CA GLN A 185 -6.95 14.25 -2.51
C GLN A 185 -5.69 13.80 -1.77
N CYS A 186 -4.55 14.40 -2.11
CA CYS A 186 -3.35 14.25 -1.30
C CYS A 186 -3.57 14.83 0.10
N MET A 187 -2.96 14.21 1.11
CA MET A 187 -2.87 14.82 2.43
C MET A 187 -2.03 16.11 2.37
N PRO A 188 -2.14 17.02 3.36
CA PRO A 188 -1.26 18.18 3.46
C PRO A 188 0.22 17.77 3.40
N TYR A 189 1.10 18.59 2.82
CA TYR A 189 2.54 18.27 2.75
C TYR A 189 2.87 16.97 2.00
N LYS A 190 1.98 16.54 1.12
CA LYS A 190 2.14 15.34 0.29
C LYS A 190 1.70 15.67 -1.14
N SER A 191 2.30 15.00 -2.11
CA SER A 191 1.95 15.14 -3.53
C SER A 191 1.99 13.79 -4.23
N GLY A 192 1.21 13.68 -5.29
CA GLY A 192 1.21 12.56 -6.21
C GLY A 192 1.11 13.07 -7.64
N LYS A 193 1.72 12.37 -8.58
CA LYS A 193 1.52 12.59 -10.02
C LYS A 193 1.56 11.27 -10.78
N MET A 194 0.89 11.24 -11.92
CA MET A 194 0.90 10.09 -12.81
C MET A 194 1.85 10.34 -13.98
N LEU A 195 2.70 9.37 -14.28
CA LEU A 195 3.51 9.36 -15.51
C LEU A 195 2.65 8.96 -16.71
N SER A 196 3.15 9.20 -17.93
CA SER A 196 2.44 8.87 -19.17
C SER A 196 2.19 7.37 -19.32
N ASN A 197 3.11 6.56 -18.80
CA ASN A 197 3.01 5.10 -18.70
C ASN A 197 2.09 4.60 -17.57
N GLN A 198 1.32 5.49 -16.93
CA GLN A 198 0.40 5.18 -15.82
C GLN A 198 1.08 4.74 -14.51
N GLU A 199 2.40 4.96 -14.35
CA GLU A 199 3.09 4.74 -13.08
C GLU A 199 2.86 5.91 -12.11
N LEU A 200 2.48 5.59 -10.87
CA LEU A 200 2.28 6.56 -9.82
C LEU A 200 3.61 6.96 -9.17
N LEU A 201 3.85 8.27 -9.14
CA LEU A 201 4.92 8.88 -8.36
C LEU A 201 4.36 9.59 -7.15
N LEU A 202 4.98 9.39 -5.99
CA LEU A 202 4.62 10.06 -4.74
C LEU A 202 5.80 10.87 -4.22
N ARG A 203 5.51 11.96 -3.51
CA ARG A 203 6.51 12.67 -2.71
C ARG A 203 5.89 13.25 -1.46
N SER A 204 6.69 13.36 -0.41
CA SER A 204 6.35 14.09 0.81
C SER A 204 7.18 15.37 0.89
N TRP A 205 6.75 16.32 1.70
CA TRP A 205 7.60 17.46 2.04
C TRP A 205 8.47 17.10 3.24
N ILE A 206 9.60 17.76 3.39
CA ILE A 206 10.53 17.60 4.51
C ILE A 206 10.75 18.99 5.11
N LYS A 207 10.80 19.07 6.44
CA LYS A 207 11.19 20.30 7.15
C LYS A 207 12.69 20.24 7.41
N GLN A 208 13.46 21.17 6.86
CA GLN A 208 14.88 21.27 7.19
C GLN A 208 15.05 21.75 8.63
N GLN A 209 15.91 21.07 9.40
CA GLN A 209 16.16 21.40 10.80
C GLN A 209 16.81 22.78 10.97
N GLN A 210 17.78 23.12 10.10
CA GLN A 210 18.57 24.34 10.23
C GLN A 210 17.78 25.62 9.93
N ASN A 211 16.93 25.62 8.89
CA ASN A 211 16.30 26.85 8.38
C ASN A 211 14.77 26.90 8.56
N ARG A 212 14.15 25.89 9.20
CA ARG A 212 12.69 25.73 9.37
C ARG A 212 11.86 25.81 8.07
N ARG A 213 12.49 25.87 6.89
CA ARG A 213 11.84 25.88 5.58
C ARG A 213 11.36 24.47 5.23
N PHE A 214 10.19 24.41 4.59
CA PHE A 214 9.70 23.18 3.98
C PHE A 214 10.29 23.05 2.58
N GLN A 215 10.82 21.88 2.26
CA GLN A 215 11.30 21.54 0.93
C GLN A 215 10.58 20.29 0.43
N HIS A 216 10.50 20.15 -0.89
CA HIS A 216 9.98 18.94 -1.51
C HIS A 216 11.01 17.82 -1.39
N ALA A 217 10.59 16.63 -0.97
CA ALA A 217 11.40 15.43 -1.17
C ALA A 217 11.44 15.05 -2.66
N LEU A 218 12.35 14.14 -2.99
CA LEU A 218 12.42 13.49 -4.29
C LEU A 218 11.13 12.73 -4.60
N TRP A 219 10.81 12.63 -5.89
CA TRP A 219 9.73 11.77 -6.37
C TRP A 219 10.14 10.30 -6.23
N ILE A 220 9.28 9.51 -5.60
CA ILE A 220 9.47 8.09 -5.34
C ILE A 220 8.63 7.30 -6.33
N LYS A 221 9.30 6.40 -7.07
CA LYS A 221 8.65 5.36 -7.85
C LYS A 221 8.13 4.28 -6.91
N ILE A 222 6.81 4.17 -6.83
CA ILE A 222 6.15 3.17 -5.98
C ILE A 222 6.01 1.84 -6.70
N GLY A 223 6.00 1.87 -8.04
CA GLY A 223 5.71 0.71 -8.87
C GLY A 223 4.23 0.37 -8.94
N ASP A 224 3.34 1.24 -8.45
CA ASP A 224 1.89 1.10 -8.61
C ASP A 224 1.43 1.76 -9.91
N LEU A 225 0.50 1.09 -10.59
CA LEU A 225 -0.13 1.53 -11.83
C LEU A 225 -1.54 2.02 -11.55
N GLY A 226 -1.94 3.09 -12.22
CA GLY A 226 -3.28 3.62 -12.06
C GLY A 226 -3.62 4.73 -13.03
N VAL A 227 -4.81 5.29 -12.83
CA VAL A 227 -5.32 6.42 -13.61
C VAL A 227 -5.79 7.51 -12.67
N ILE A 228 -5.72 8.76 -13.14
CA ILE A 228 -6.35 9.90 -12.50
C ILE A 228 -7.55 10.26 -13.37
N ASN A 229 -8.75 10.19 -12.80
CA ASN A 229 -9.99 10.56 -13.47
C ASN A 229 -10.74 11.62 -12.65
N ASP A 230 -11.98 11.92 -13.05
CA ASP A 230 -12.83 12.89 -12.36
C ASP A 230 -13.19 12.51 -10.92
N GLU A 231 -12.98 11.26 -10.51
CA GLU A 231 -13.13 10.84 -9.11
C GLU A 231 -11.79 10.84 -8.34
N GLY A 232 -10.69 11.16 -9.01
CA GLY A 232 -9.34 11.19 -8.47
C GLY A 232 -8.51 9.96 -8.83
N LEU A 233 -7.59 9.57 -7.94
CA LEU A 233 -6.69 8.44 -8.17
C LEU A 233 -7.42 7.10 -8.05
N TRP A 234 -7.25 6.25 -9.08
CA TRP A 234 -7.64 4.85 -9.08
C TRP A 234 -6.41 3.96 -9.34
N ILE A 235 -6.10 3.07 -8.39
CA ILE A 235 -4.98 2.13 -8.51
C ILE A 235 -5.48 0.85 -9.15
N GLN A 236 -4.84 0.45 -10.24
CA GLN A 236 -5.15 -0.76 -11.00
C GLN A 236 -4.33 -1.94 -10.51
N SER A 237 -3.02 -1.78 -10.38
CA SER A 237 -2.10 -2.89 -10.11
C SER A 237 -0.70 -2.41 -9.75
N ARG A 238 0.28 -3.30 -9.81
CA ARG A 238 1.71 -3.01 -9.72
C ARG A 238 2.45 -3.43 -10.99
N LEU A 239 3.50 -2.68 -11.32
CA LEU A 239 4.42 -2.93 -12.43
C LEU A 239 5.06 -4.31 -12.36
N ASP A 240 5.39 -4.79 -11.15
CA ASP A 240 6.03 -6.10 -10.96
C ASP A 240 5.06 -7.29 -11.12
N LEU A 241 3.78 -6.99 -11.37
CA LEU A 241 2.75 -7.97 -11.73
C LEU A 241 2.36 -7.88 -13.22
N ILE A 242 3.20 -7.25 -14.05
CA ILE A 242 3.12 -7.31 -15.51
C ILE A 242 4.14 -8.33 -16.01
N TYR A 243 3.68 -9.27 -16.83
CA TYR A 243 4.54 -10.26 -17.46
C TYR A 243 4.35 -10.28 -18.97
N LYS A 244 5.34 -10.80 -19.71
CA LYS A 244 5.23 -11.02 -21.15
C LYS A 244 4.72 -12.44 -21.42
N ARG A 245 3.61 -12.55 -22.16
CA ARG A 245 3.11 -13.83 -22.69
C ARG A 245 2.61 -13.64 -24.12
N SER A 246 3.05 -14.52 -25.02
CA SER A 246 2.67 -14.48 -26.45
C SER A 246 2.92 -13.09 -27.09
N GLY A 247 4.06 -12.46 -26.78
CA GLY A 247 4.42 -11.14 -27.30
C GLY A 247 3.66 -9.96 -26.69
N LYS A 248 2.72 -10.19 -25.77
CA LYS A 248 1.94 -9.14 -25.11
C LYS A 248 2.37 -8.94 -23.66
N SER A 249 2.38 -7.69 -23.21
CA SER A 249 2.47 -7.34 -21.79
C SER A 249 1.09 -7.56 -21.16
N VAL A 250 1.01 -8.49 -20.21
CA VAL A 250 -0.22 -8.90 -19.55
C VAL A 250 -0.06 -8.69 -18.05
N GLY A 251 -0.96 -7.89 -17.51
CA GLY A 251 -1.13 -7.70 -16.09
C GLY A 251 -1.93 -8.83 -15.44
N VAL A 252 -1.46 -9.35 -14.32
CA VAL A 252 -2.18 -10.37 -13.55
C VAL A 252 -3.61 -9.91 -13.18
N TRP A 253 -3.78 -8.64 -12.83
CA TRP A 253 -5.09 -8.05 -12.52
C TRP A 253 -6.05 -8.10 -13.70
N GLN A 254 -5.57 -7.98 -14.95
CA GLN A 254 -6.43 -8.04 -16.14
C GLN A 254 -7.05 -9.42 -16.27
N ILE A 255 -6.29 -10.47 -15.93
CA ILE A 255 -6.75 -11.85 -15.92
C ILE A 255 -7.77 -12.04 -14.78
N GLU A 256 -7.45 -11.56 -13.58
CA GLU A 256 -8.34 -11.64 -12.42
C GLU A 256 -9.70 -10.98 -12.68
N GLU A 257 -9.69 -9.76 -13.23
CA GLU A 257 -10.91 -9.02 -13.60
C GLU A 257 -11.68 -9.71 -14.73
N ALA A 258 -11.00 -10.26 -15.73
CA ALA A 258 -11.65 -10.98 -16.81
C ALA A 258 -12.35 -12.26 -16.31
N ILE A 259 -11.71 -13.01 -15.40
CA ILE A 259 -12.32 -14.19 -14.76
C ILE A 259 -13.51 -13.76 -13.89
N LYS A 260 -13.37 -12.72 -13.07
CA LYS A 260 -14.49 -12.19 -12.28
C LYS A 260 -15.67 -11.80 -13.17
N LYS A 261 -15.44 -11.04 -14.23
CA LYS A 261 -16.49 -10.59 -15.16
C LYS A 261 -17.20 -11.76 -15.83
N ALA A 262 -16.46 -12.77 -16.29
CA ALA A 262 -17.03 -13.98 -16.89
C ALA A 262 -17.96 -14.75 -15.92
N ASN A 263 -17.78 -14.56 -14.61
CA ASN A 263 -18.54 -15.22 -13.54
C ASN A 263 -19.45 -14.27 -12.75
N GLY A 264 -19.75 -13.07 -13.27
CA GLY A 264 -20.70 -12.14 -12.64
C GLY A 264 -20.17 -11.41 -11.39
N GLU A 265 -18.86 -11.21 -11.29
CA GLU A 265 -18.13 -10.52 -10.20
C GLU A 265 -18.20 -11.14 -8.79
N SER A 266 -18.99 -12.19 -8.58
CA SER A 266 -19.26 -12.75 -7.26
C SER A 266 -18.21 -13.76 -6.77
N ILE A 267 -17.06 -13.86 -7.45
CA ILE A 267 -16.00 -14.83 -7.13
C ILE A 267 -14.73 -14.14 -6.67
N GLN A 268 -14.00 -14.78 -5.74
CA GLN A 268 -12.65 -14.36 -5.41
C GLN A 268 -11.67 -15.05 -6.35
N VAL A 269 -10.77 -14.28 -6.95
CA VAL A 269 -9.75 -14.79 -7.87
C VAL A 269 -8.41 -14.20 -7.47
N VAL A 270 -7.39 -15.06 -7.39
CA VAL A 270 -5.98 -14.64 -7.29
C VAL A 270 -5.20 -15.42 -8.34
N VAL A 271 -4.54 -14.70 -9.23
CA VAL A 271 -3.68 -15.29 -10.25
C VAL A 271 -2.23 -15.16 -9.83
N VAL A 272 -1.50 -16.26 -9.98
CA VAL A 272 -0.06 -16.37 -9.75
C VAL A 272 0.61 -16.64 -11.09
N ALA A 273 1.69 -15.92 -11.34
CA ALA A 273 2.52 -16.07 -12.53
C ALA A 273 3.73 -16.93 -12.20
N LYS A 274 3.86 -18.10 -12.83
CA LYS A 274 5.04 -18.96 -12.72
C LYS A 274 5.86 -18.85 -14.00
N HIS A 275 7.14 -18.52 -13.89
CA HIS A 275 8.01 -18.50 -15.07
C HIS A 275 8.24 -19.92 -15.58
N GLU A 276 8.11 -20.12 -16.89
CA GLU A 276 8.41 -21.37 -17.57
C GLU A 276 9.33 -21.09 -18.76
N GLU A 277 10.41 -21.85 -18.86
CA GLU A 277 11.50 -21.64 -19.82
C GLU A 277 11.01 -21.59 -21.28
N HIS A 278 10.03 -22.42 -21.64
CA HIS A 278 9.53 -22.54 -23.02
C HIS A 278 8.25 -21.73 -23.33
N LYS A 279 7.48 -21.33 -22.30
CA LYS A 279 6.18 -20.64 -22.48
C LYS A 279 6.21 -19.19 -21.98
N GLY A 280 7.35 -18.75 -21.46
CA GLY A 280 7.52 -17.46 -20.79
C GLY A 280 6.90 -17.49 -19.40
N VAL A 281 5.56 -17.44 -19.33
CA VAL A 281 4.82 -17.44 -18.07
C VAL A 281 3.58 -18.33 -18.15
N LYS A 282 3.47 -19.21 -17.16
CA LYS A 282 2.30 -20.00 -16.86
C LYS A 282 1.42 -19.29 -15.83
N TRP A 283 0.13 -19.19 -16.15
CA TRP A 283 -0.88 -18.60 -15.28
C TRP A 283 -1.51 -19.69 -14.42
N ILE A 284 -1.52 -19.48 -13.11
CA ILE A 284 -2.19 -20.35 -12.15
C ILE A 284 -3.27 -19.51 -11.47
N ALA A 285 -4.54 -19.87 -11.64
CA ALA A 285 -5.66 -19.18 -11.02
C ALA A 285 -6.17 -19.96 -9.80
N PHE A 286 -6.18 -19.29 -8.66
CA PHE A 286 -6.89 -19.73 -7.47
C PHE A 286 -8.25 -19.06 -7.44
N VAL A 287 -9.32 -19.85 -7.42
CA VAL A 287 -10.69 -19.34 -7.53
C VAL A 287 -11.56 -19.89 -6.41
N ASP A 288 -12.27 -18.99 -5.73
CA ASP A 288 -13.40 -19.34 -4.88
C ASP A 288 -14.68 -19.14 -5.69
N SER A 289 -15.27 -20.25 -6.15
CA SER A 289 -16.48 -20.26 -6.96
C SER A 289 -17.47 -21.29 -6.43
N THR A 290 -18.73 -20.87 -6.30
CA THR A 290 -19.85 -21.76 -6.00
C THR A 290 -20.24 -22.64 -7.19
N LYS A 291 -19.83 -22.27 -8.41
CA LYS A 291 -20.04 -23.04 -9.65
C LYS A 291 -18.69 -23.49 -10.21
N TRP A 292 -18.46 -24.80 -10.20
CA TRP A 292 -17.19 -25.40 -10.65
C TRP A 292 -17.39 -26.26 -11.92
N PRO A 293 -16.52 -26.13 -12.94
CA PRO A 293 -15.42 -25.18 -13.06
C PRO A 293 -15.92 -23.74 -13.33
N PRO A 294 -15.15 -22.71 -12.90
CA PRO A 294 -15.50 -21.33 -13.21
C PRO A 294 -15.37 -21.03 -14.72
N LYS A 295 -16.15 -20.08 -15.22
CA LYS A 295 -16.06 -19.60 -16.61
C LYS A 295 -14.72 -18.89 -16.82
N MET A 296 -14.05 -19.20 -17.93
CA MET A 296 -12.77 -18.61 -18.30
C MET A 296 -12.95 -17.47 -19.31
N PRO A 297 -12.01 -16.50 -19.36
CA PRO A 297 -12.06 -15.45 -20.38
C PRO A 297 -11.87 -16.01 -21.78
N GLU A 298 -12.49 -15.37 -22.78
CA GLU A 298 -12.41 -15.79 -24.19
C GLU A 298 -11.00 -15.60 -24.77
N GLN A 299 -10.26 -14.58 -24.30
CA GLN A 299 -8.92 -14.30 -24.77
C GLN A 299 -7.94 -15.38 -24.30
N LYS A 300 -7.49 -16.22 -25.24
CA LYS A 300 -6.60 -17.38 -24.98
C LYS A 300 -5.33 -17.05 -24.18
N TYR A 301 -4.74 -15.88 -24.37
CA TYR A 301 -3.52 -15.47 -23.65
C TYR A 301 -3.79 -14.99 -22.20
N TRP A 302 -5.06 -14.79 -21.83
CA TRP A 302 -5.51 -14.56 -20.45
C TRP A 302 -5.99 -15.82 -19.76
N GLN A 303 -6.22 -16.92 -20.49
CA GLN A 303 -6.70 -18.14 -19.87
C GLN A 303 -5.64 -18.74 -18.94
N PRO A 304 -5.98 -19.02 -17.67
CA PRO A 304 -5.11 -19.77 -16.78
C PRO A 304 -4.77 -21.14 -17.36
N ASP A 305 -3.51 -21.55 -17.27
CA ASP A 305 -3.10 -22.90 -17.66
C ASP A 305 -3.52 -23.93 -16.61
N VAL A 306 -3.67 -23.49 -15.35
CA VAL A 306 -4.17 -24.31 -14.24
C VAL A 306 -5.15 -23.49 -13.42
N VAL A 307 -6.27 -24.10 -13.06
CA VAL A 307 -7.32 -23.52 -12.21
C VAL A 307 -7.51 -24.42 -10.99
N ILE A 308 -7.42 -23.84 -9.79
CA ILE A 308 -7.41 -24.57 -8.52
C ILE A 308 -8.39 -23.87 -7.56
N PRO A 309 -9.13 -24.61 -6.72
CA PRO A 309 -9.88 -24.02 -5.63
C PRO A 309 -8.99 -23.17 -4.70
N MET A 310 -9.52 -22.03 -4.24
CA MET A 310 -8.80 -21.16 -3.30
C MET A 310 -8.55 -21.89 -1.96
N PRO A 311 -7.29 -21.99 -1.46
CA PRO A 311 -7.04 -22.59 -0.16
C PRO A 311 -7.44 -21.65 0.98
N ASN A 312 -7.70 -22.22 2.16
CA ASN A 312 -7.92 -21.45 3.39
C ASN A 312 -6.65 -20.66 3.75
N SER A 313 -6.69 -19.34 3.66
CA SER A 313 -5.55 -18.47 3.96
C SER A 313 -5.63 -17.87 5.38
N LYS A 314 -4.50 -17.86 6.10
CA LYS A 314 -4.35 -17.15 7.39
C LYS A 314 -3.90 -15.71 7.10
N GLY A 315 -4.74 -14.69 7.38
CA GLY A 315 -4.32 -13.28 7.29
C GLY A 315 -5.39 -12.32 6.74
N ILE A 316 -4.93 -11.13 6.30
CA ILE A 316 -5.78 -10.05 5.77
C ILE A 316 -6.19 -10.28 4.31
N LYS A 317 -5.36 -10.97 3.51
CA LYS A 317 -5.61 -11.34 2.11
C LYS A 317 -4.73 -12.55 1.74
N PRO A 318 -5.14 -13.40 0.79
CA PRO A 318 -4.24 -14.41 0.24
C PRO A 318 -2.97 -13.74 -0.32
N VAL A 319 -1.81 -14.24 0.10
CA VAL A 319 -0.52 -13.74 -0.36
C VAL A 319 -0.07 -14.60 -1.54
N ARG A 320 0.21 -13.98 -2.69
CA ARG A 320 0.59 -14.70 -3.93
C ARG A 320 1.78 -15.64 -3.72
N LYS A 321 2.75 -15.25 -2.90
CA LYS A 321 3.91 -16.09 -2.54
C LYS A 321 3.51 -17.35 -1.76
N ASP A 322 2.51 -17.25 -0.88
CA ASP A 322 2.03 -18.40 -0.12
C ASP A 322 1.21 -19.33 -1.02
N LEU A 323 0.42 -18.77 -1.95
CA LEU A 323 -0.32 -19.53 -2.95
C LEU A 323 0.62 -20.24 -3.95
N GLU A 324 1.71 -19.58 -4.35
CA GLU A 324 2.76 -20.18 -5.17
C GLU A 324 3.39 -21.38 -4.45
N LYS A 325 3.72 -21.23 -3.15
CA LYS A 325 4.22 -22.34 -2.34
C LYS A 325 3.22 -23.50 -2.24
N TYR A 326 1.94 -23.18 -2.00
CA TYR A 326 0.87 -24.17 -1.94
C TYR A 326 0.72 -24.94 -3.26
N PHE A 327 0.82 -24.25 -4.41
CA PHE A 327 0.83 -24.91 -5.72
C PHE A 327 1.98 -25.93 -5.84
N HIS A 328 3.19 -25.56 -5.39
CA HIS A 328 4.33 -26.46 -5.42
C HIS A 328 4.15 -27.69 -4.52
N GLU A 329 3.43 -27.58 -3.41
CA GLU A 329 3.14 -28.70 -2.52
C GLU A 329 2.10 -29.65 -3.10
N LEU A 330 1.11 -29.14 -3.85
CA LEU A 330 0.06 -29.96 -4.48
C LEU A 330 0.54 -30.82 -5.65
N PHE A 331 1.52 -30.34 -6.42
CA PHE A 331 1.99 -30.97 -7.66
C PHE A 331 3.43 -31.45 -7.57
N ARG A 332 3.84 -31.87 -6.37
CA ARG A 332 5.15 -32.48 -6.10
C ARG A 332 5.19 -33.96 -6.44
#